data_AF-A0A7C5AKM4-F1
#
_entry.id   AF-A0A7C5AKM4-F1
#
_cell.length_a   1.000
_cell.length_b   1.000
_cell.length_c   1.000
_cell.angle_alpha   90.00
_cell.angle_beta   90.00
_cell.angle_gamma   90.00
#
_symmetry.space_group_name_H-M   'P 1'
#
loop_
_entity.id
_entity.type
_entity.pdbx_description
1 polymer ?
#
loop_
_entity_poly.entity_id
_entity_poly.type
_entity_poly.pdbx_seq_one_letter_code
_entity_poly.pdbx_strand_id
1 'polypeptide(L)'
;MERLAKVERQTRRLAVLSVIYSALMAVFLLFAGILWLETNSSGRSPFQMTQAPSSATATGEMAGSSPEAGSSPNLPVSLATPAKTPSTRTEVLRADRLGPTAAASFPGSEESSKTPDVKAQTTQYVGSVTSNKYHYPDCRWAKTIHPARLRVFSSVSEARQAGYIPCPTCQPPKADEPNSRGAE
;
A
#
# COMPACT_ATOMS: atom_id res chain seq x y z
N MET A 1 -34.77 10.09 7.63
CA MET A 1 -34.14 11.14 6.78
C MET A 1 -32.63 10.98 6.66
N GLU A 2 -31.89 10.74 7.75
CA GLU A 2 -30.42 10.62 7.72
C GLU A 2 -29.88 9.49 6.81
N ARG A 3 -30.56 8.35 6.76
CA ARG A 3 -30.21 7.23 5.86
C ARG A 3 -30.32 7.62 4.37
N LEU A 4 -31.28 8.46 4.00
CA LEU A 4 -31.46 8.93 2.62
C LEU A 4 -30.33 9.89 2.23
N ALA A 5 -29.96 10.82 3.12
CA ALA A 5 -28.83 11.73 2.88
C ALA A 5 -27.48 11.00 2.79
N LYS A 6 -27.33 9.85 3.47
CA LYS A 6 -26.14 8.98 3.34
C LYS A 6 -26.14 8.27 1.98
N VAL A 7 -27.29 7.74 1.55
CA VAL A 7 -27.44 7.11 0.24
C VAL A 7 -27.18 8.12 -0.89
N GLU A 8 -27.72 9.34 -0.81
CA GLU A 8 -27.49 10.37 -1.83
C GLU A 8 -26.00 10.77 -1.94
N ARG A 9 -25.30 10.88 -0.81
CA ARG A 9 -23.85 11.12 -0.83
C ARG A 9 -23.09 9.95 -1.41
N GLN A 10 -23.52 8.72 -1.15
CA GLN A 10 -22.93 7.53 -1.74
C GLN A 10 -23.18 7.44 -3.25
N THR A 11 -24.40 7.73 -3.72
CA THR A 11 -24.72 7.72 -5.15
C THR A 11 -23.98 8.83 -5.90
N ARG A 12 -23.87 10.04 -5.34
CA ARG A 12 -23.04 11.11 -5.90
C ARG A 12 -21.57 10.71 -6.00
N ARG A 13 -21.00 10.08 -4.96
CA ARG A 13 -19.62 9.57 -5.00
C ARG A 13 -19.43 8.50 -6.08
N LEU A 14 -20.36 7.55 -6.19
CA LEU A 14 -20.32 6.51 -7.22
C LEU A 14 -20.44 7.11 -8.63
N ALA A 15 -21.32 8.08 -8.84
CA ALA A 15 -21.48 8.78 -10.11
C ALA A 15 -20.20 9.55 -10.52
N VAL A 16 -19.57 10.24 -9.57
CA VAL A 16 -18.29 10.93 -9.82
C VAL A 16 -17.19 9.91 -10.15
N LEU A 17 -17.08 8.82 -9.40
CA LEU A 17 -16.11 7.77 -9.66
C LEU A 17 -16.34 7.09 -11.03
N SER A 18 -17.60 6.87 -11.43
CA SER A 18 -17.90 6.30 -12.75
C SER A 18 -17.52 7.25 -13.88
N VAL A 19 -17.78 8.55 -13.76
CA VAL A 19 -17.37 9.56 -14.76
C VAL A 19 -15.85 9.60 -14.89
N ILE A 20 -15.13 9.62 -13.78
CA ILE A 20 -13.66 9.60 -13.77
C ILE A 20 -13.15 8.32 -14.44
N TYR A 21 -13.67 7.16 -14.06
CA TYR A 21 -13.25 5.89 -14.63
C TYR A 21 -13.53 5.81 -16.14
N SER A 22 -14.71 6.25 -16.59
CA SER A 22 -15.04 6.31 -18.02
C SER A 22 -14.09 7.23 -18.80
N ALA A 23 -13.72 8.39 -18.25
CA ALA A 23 -12.76 9.29 -18.87
C ALA A 23 -11.37 8.66 -18.96
N LEU A 24 -10.89 8.02 -17.88
CA LEU A 24 -9.59 7.34 -17.86
C LEU A 24 -9.54 6.16 -18.86
N MET A 25 -10.61 5.37 -18.91
CA MET A 25 -10.73 4.28 -19.88
C MET A 25 -10.76 4.77 -21.32
N ALA A 26 -11.45 5.88 -21.61
CA ALA A 26 -11.44 6.47 -22.95
C ALA A 26 -10.03 6.93 -23.36
N VAL A 27 -9.31 7.61 -22.46
CA VAL A 27 -7.91 8.01 -22.71
C VAL A 27 -7.00 6.80 -22.91
N PHE A 28 -7.17 5.75 -22.10
CA PHE A 28 -6.43 4.50 -22.25
C PHE A 28 -6.70 3.82 -23.59
N LEU A 29 -7.96 3.74 -24.02
CA LEU A 29 -8.34 3.14 -25.30
C LEU A 29 -7.83 3.96 -26.50
N LEU A 30 -7.83 5.29 -26.40
CA LEU A 30 -7.21 6.15 -27.41
C LEU A 30 -5.70 5.90 -27.50
N PHE A 31 -5.01 5.86 -26.36
CA PHE A 31 -3.58 5.58 -26.31
C PHE A 31 -3.26 4.18 -26.84
N ALA A 32 -3.99 3.16 -26.40
CA ALA A 32 -3.84 1.79 -26.89
C ALA A 32 -4.17 1.68 -28.39
N GLY A 33 -5.16 2.43 -28.89
CA GLY A 33 -5.50 2.50 -30.30
C GLY A 33 -4.40 3.14 -31.15
N ILE A 34 -3.75 4.20 -30.65
CA ILE A 34 -2.59 4.83 -31.31
C ILE A 34 -1.40 3.86 -31.34
N LEU A 35 -1.09 3.22 -30.21
CA LEU A 35 -0.02 2.20 -30.13
C LEU A 35 -0.32 1.02 -31.07
N TRP A 36 -1.57 0.54 -31.10
CA TRP A 36 -1.98 -0.51 -32.02
C TRP A 36 -1.83 -0.07 -33.48
N LEU A 37 -2.23 1.17 -33.80
CA LEU A 37 -2.08 1.73 -35.14
C LEU A 37 -0.61 1.78 -35.56
N GLU A 38 0.32 2.19 -34.71
CA GLU A 38 1.75 2.18 -35.03
C GLU A 38 2.30 0.78 -35.28
N THR A 39 1.87 -0.21 -34.47
CA THR A 39 2.29 -1.60 -34.66
C THR A 39 1.70 -2.23 -35.92
N ASN A 40 0.50 -1.84 -36.33
CA ASN A 40 -0.20 -2.38 -37.49
C ASN A 40 0.06 -1.57 -38.79
N SER A 41 0.38 -0.28 -38.67
CA SER A 41 0.76 0.60 -39.78
C SER A 41 2.19 0.35 -40.27
N SER A 42 2.94 -0.50 -39.57
CA SER A 42 4.14 -1.14 -40.08
C SER A 42 3.78 -2.14 -41.17
N GLY A 43 3.12 -1.66 -42.23
CA GLY A 43 2.98 -2.32 -43.53
C GLY A 43 4.32 -2.41 -44.25
N ARG A 44 5.36 -2.90 -43.59
CA ARG A 44 6.46 -3.55 -44.29
C ARG A 44 5.92 -4.89 -44.74
N SER A 45 5.30 -4.87 -45.92
CA SER A 45 5.13 -6.09 -46.69
C SER A 45 6.47 -6.83 -46.69
N PRO A 46 6.51 -8.13 -46.37
CA PRO A 46 7.64 -8.95 -46.80
C PRO A 46 7.58 -8.93 -48.32
N PHE A 47 8.27 -7.94 -48.90
CA PHE A 47 8.41 -7.75 -50.32
C PHE A 47 8.95 -9.05 -50.88
N GLN A 48 8.30 -9.48 -51.95
CA GLN A 48 8.67 -10.60 -52.81
C GLN A 48 10.18 -10.80 -52.89
N MET A 49 10.64 -12.00 -52.57
CA MET A 49 11.93 -12.50 -53.01
C MET A 49 11.69 -13.79 -53.80
N THR A 50 11.51 -13.57 -55.10
CA THR A 50 12.09 -14.35 -56.20
C THR A 50 11.55 -15.76 -56.46
N GLN A 51 10.96 -15.86 -57.65
CA GLN A 51 10.70 -17.08 -58.40
C GLN A 51 11.90 -18.03 -58.35
N ALA A 52 11.60 -19.32 -58.17
CA ALA A 52 12.54 -20.39 -58.44
C ALA A 52 12.83 -20.47 -59.94
N PRO A 53 14.11 -20.54 -60.34
CA PRO A 53 14.49 -21.34 -61.49
C PRO A 53 14.88 -22.73 -61.02
N SER A 54 14.18 -23.71 -61.58
CA SER A 54 14.62 -25.08 -61.73
C SER A 54 16.08 -25.16 -62.17
N SER A 55 16.89 -25.98 -61.50
CA SER A 55 17.86 -26.95 -62.07
C SER A 55 18.96 -27.31 -61.05
N ALA A 56 19.41 -28.56 -61.13
CA ALA A 56 20.69 -29.12 -60.66
C ALA A 56 20.77 -29.75 -59.24
N THR A 57 20.46 -31.05 -59.21
CA THR A 57 21.32 -32.18 -58.79
C THR A 57 22.57 -31.91 -57.94
N ALA A 58 22.65 -32.54 -56.76
CA ALA A 58 23.85 -33.17 -56.13
C ALA A 58 23.49 -33.61 -54.69
N THR A 59 23.19 -34.88 -54.45
CA THR A 59 24.06 -35.93 -53.86
C THR A 59 24.59 -35.69 -52.44
N GLY A 60 24.28 -36.65 -51.56
CA GLY A 60 25.09 -37.05 -50.40
C GLY A 60 24.65 -36.43 -49.06
N GLU A 61 24.11 -37.19 -48.11
CA GLU A 61 24.74 -38.21 -47.24
C GLU A 61 25.21 -37.65 -45.88
N MET A 62 24.85 -38.42 -44.85
CA MET A 62 25.43 -38.50 -43.50
C MET A 62 25.06 -37.47 -42.42
N ALA A 63 24.14 -37.93 -41.55
CA ALA A 63 24.30 -38.13 -40.11
C ALA A 63 25.41 -37.36 -39.37
N GLY A 64 25.03 -36.61 -38.33
CA GLY A 64 25.96 -36.04 -37.37
C GLY A 64 25.24 -35.42 -36.17
N SER A 65 25.40 -36.10 -35.04
CA SER A 65 24.83 -35.86 -33.70
C SER A 65 25.07 -34.48 -33.08
N SER A 66 24.24 -34.19 -32.05
CA SER A 66 24.56 -33.46 -30.80
C SER A 66 23.98 -32.05 -30.63
N PRO A 67 23.11 -31.88 -29.61
CA PRO A 67 23.17 -30.68 -28.78
C PRO A 67 23.51 -31.05 -27.33
N GLU A 68 24.70 -30.64 -26.90
CA GLU A 68 25.02 -30.57 -25.47
C GLU A 68 24.28 -29.39 -24.84
N ALA A 69 23.37 -29.73 -23.92
CA ALA A 69 22.86 -28.83 -22.92
C ALA A 69 23.85 -28.72 -21.75
N GLY A 70 24.02 -27.53 -21.21
CA GLY A 70 24.70 -27.32 -19.92
C GLY A 70 25.27 -25.91 -19.84
N SER A 71 24.59 -24.97 -19.19
CA SER A 71 24.48 -24.80 -17.73
C SER A 71 25.54 -23.86 -17.17
N SER A 72 25.05 -23.06 -16.22
CA SER A 72 25.76 -22.31 -15.17
C SER A 72 26.32 -20.92 -15.50
N PRO A 73 26.51 -20.05 -14.48
CA PRO A 73 25.78 -19.98 -13.20
C PRO A 73 25.43 -18.55 -12.78
N ASN A 74 24.33 -18.39 -12.05
CA ASN A 74 24.13 -17.25 -11.18
C ASN A 74 24.64 -17.60 -9.78
N LEU A 75 25.50 -16.75 -9.24
CA LEU A 75 25.79 -16.49 -7.82
C LEU A 75 26.71 -15.22 -7.80
N PRO A 76 26.73 -14.38 -6.75
CA PRO A 76 26.67 -14.81 -5.36
C PRO A 76 25.80 -14.01 -4.40
N VAL A 77 25.36 -14.76 -3.40
CA VAL A 77 25.01 -14.36 -2.03
C VAL A 77 26.09 -13.46 -1.41
N SER A 78 25.67 -12.47 -0.61
CA SER A 78 26.54 -11.88 0.42
C SER A 78 25.77 -11.68 1.71
N LEU A 79 26.10 -12.53 2.69
CA LEU A 79 25.94 -12.27 4.12
C LEU A 79 27.03 -11.30 4.56
N ALA A 80 26.70 -10.34 5.42
CA ALA A 80 27.56 -9.93 6.53
C ALA A 80 26.82 -8.99 7.50
N THR A 81 26.58 -9.50 8.70
CA THR A 81 26.54 -8.72 9.95
C THR A 81 27.97 -8.22 10.25
N PRO A 82 28.15 -7.13 11.03
CA PRO A 82 28.56 -7.37 12.41
C PRO A 82 28.01 -6.36 13.44
N ALA A 83 28.05 -6.82 14.69
CA ALA A 83 27.60 -6.17 15.91
C ALA A 83 28.53 -5.04 16.41
N LYS A 84 27.98 -4.07 17.17
CA LYS A 84 28.58 -3.58 18.43
C LYS A 84 27.64 -2.66 19.23
N THR A 85 27.36 -3.07 20.46
CA THR A 85 27.00 -2.22 21.63
C THR A 85 28.31 -1.96 22.39
N PRO A 86 28.55 -0.82 23.09
CA PRO A 86 27.93 -0.55 24.41
C PRO A 86 27.66 0.93 24.79
N SER A 87 26.72 1.12 25.74
CA SER A 87 26.71 2.03 26.92
C SER A 87 27.10 3.53 26.73
N THR A 88 26.41 4.55 27.27
CA THR A 88 26.25 4.83 28.72
C THR A 88 25.41 6.11 28.94
N ARG A 89 24.49 6.08 29.92
CA ARG A 89 24.20 7.11 30.96
C ARG A 89 23.54 8.46 30.59
N THR A 90 22.28 8.54 31.00
CA THR A 90 21.71 9.52 31.96
C THR A 90 22.38 10.88 32.09
N GLU A 91 21.66 11.95 31.73
CA GLU A 91 21.58 13.17 32.52
C GLU A 91 20.16 13.77 32.35
N VAL A 92 19.58 14.08 33.50
CA VAL A 92 18.32 14.77 33.74
C VAL A 92 18.64 16.27 33.83
N LEU A 93 17.71 17.17 33.49
CA LEU A 93 17.48 18.55 34.00
C LEU A 93 16.94 19.42 32.85
N ARG A 94 15.62 19.63 32.74
CA ARG A 94 14.77 20.68 33.35
C ARG A 94 15.07 22.13 32.92
N ALA A 95 14.03 22.70 32.29
CA ALA A 95 13.44 24.04 32.44
C ALA A 95 14.22 25.29 32.00
N ASP A 96 13.63 26.04 31.05
CA ASP A 96 13.37 27.50 31.06
C ASP A 96 12.66 27.84 29.73
N ARG A 97 11.35 28.12 29.65
CA ARG A 97 10.55 29.28 30.05
C ARG A 97 11.02 30.65 29.52
N LEU A 98 10.15 31.18 28.64
CA LEU A 98 9.78 32.60 28.39
C LEU A 98 10.45 33.34 27.22
N GLY A 99 9.64 33.64 26.20
CA GLY A 99 9.71 34.90 25.44
C GLY A 99 8.90 34.91 24.13
N PRO A 100 8.33 36.06 23.69
CA PRO A 100 6.95 36.13 23.17
C PRO A 100 6.77 36.59 21.71
N THR A 101 5.52 36.43 21.23
CA THR A 101 4.75 37.24 20.26
C THR A 101 5.26 37.44 18.82
N ALA A 102 4.51 36.86 17.87
CA ALA A 102 3.95 37.52 16.67
C ALA A 102 3.00 36.51 15.98
N ALA A 103 1.68 36.55 16.20
CA ALA A 103 0.72 37.39 15.50
C ALA A 103 0.76 37.23 13.96
N ALA A 104 0.09 36.19 13.47
CA ALA A 104 -0.51 36.17 12.14
C ALA A 104 -1.90 35.51 12.24
N SER A 105 -2.93 36.35 12.26
CA SER A 105 -4.34 36.02 12.01
C SER A 105 -4.50 35.47 10.59
N PHE A 106 -5.40 34.53 10.28
CA PHE A 106 -6.87 34.60 10.21
C PHE A 106 -7.45 33.17 9.92
N PRO A 107 -8.77 32.93 9.77
CA PRO A 107 -9.68 32.50 10.84
C PRO A 107 -10.54 31.25 10.47
N GLY A 108 -11.34 30.76 11.43
CA GLY A 108 -12.62 30.11 11.11
C GLY A 108 -12.66 28.58 11.08
N SER A 109 -12.35 27.93 12.20
CA SER A 109 -12.92 26.62 12.52
C SER A 109 -14.10 26.82 13.47
N GLU A 110 -15.29 27.06 12.92
CA GLU A 110 -16.54 26.94 13.67
C GLU A 110 -16.92 25.45 13.80
N GLU A 111 -16.78 24.97 15.04
CA GLU A 111 -17.88 24.48 15.90
C GLU A 111 -18.74 23.28 15.45
N SER A 112 -18.95 22.41 16.44
CA SER A 112 -20.18 21.65 16.74
C SER A 112 -20.14 20.14 16.40
N SER A 113 -19.80 19.29 17.36
CA SER A 113 -20.61 18.84 18.52
C SER A 113 -21.30 17.50 18.24
N LYS A 114 -20.78 16.45 18.88
CA LYS A 114 -21.61 15.55 19.69
C LYS A 114 -20.75 14.68 20.59
N THR A 115 -20.78 14.98 21.89
CA THR A 115 -20.66 13.95 22.93
C THR A 115 -21.87 13.01 22.81
N PRO A 116 -21.66 11.72 23.11
CA PRO A 116 -22.28 11.21 24.31
C PRO A 116 -21.21 10.88 25.33
N ASP A 117 -21.40 11.46 26.51
CA ASP A 117 -20.88 10.96 27.77
C ASP A 117 -21.33 9.49 27.90
N VAL A 118 -20.44 8.59 27.53
CA VAL A 118 -20.39 7.26 28.10
C VAL A 118 -18.94 7.10 28.46
N LYS A 119 -18.66 6.87 29.75
CA LYS A 119 -17.39 6.35 30.26
C LYS A 119 -17.15 4.93 29.72
N ALA A 120 -17.22 4.76 28.40
CA ALA A 120 -16.63 3.66 27.70
C ALA A 120 -15.13 3.91 27.83
N GLN A 121 -14.43 3.01 28.48
CA GLN A 121 -12.99 2.97 28.37
C GLN A 121 -12.69 2.66 26.90
N THR A 122 -12.68 3.68 26.05
CA THR A 122 -12.39 3.55 24.63
C THR A 122 -10.91 3.24 24.55
N THR A 123 -10.57 1.96 24.65
CA THR A 123 -9.21 1.49 24.41
C THR A 123 -8.84 1.90 23.00
N GLN A 124 -8.02 2.93 22.87
CA GLN A 124 -7.53 3.39 21.58
C GLN A 124 -6.51 2.37 21.08
N TYR A 125 -6.65 1.92 19.84
CA TYR A 125 -5.66 1.06 19.18
C TYR A 125 -4.86 1.90 18.20
N VAL A 126 -3.57 1.62 18.08
CA VAL A 126 -2.68 2.34 17.16
C VAL A 126 -2.12 1.36 16.14
N GLY A 127 -2.11 1.74 14.88
CA GLY A 127 -1.55 0.93 13.80
C GLY A 127 -0.60 1.70 12.91
N SER A 128 0.21 0.96 12.17
CA SER A 128 1.09 1.54 11.15
C SER A 128 0.55 1.26 9.76
N VAL A 129 0.50 2.29 8.91
CA VAL A 129 0.13 2.17 7.49
C VAL A 129 1.10 1.26 6.72
N THR A 130 2.36 1.16 7.14
CA THR A 130 3.35 0.34 6.40
C THR A 130 3.24 -1.15 6.69
N SER A 131 2.88 -1.53 7.91
CA SER A 131 2.83 -2.94 8.32
C SER A 131 1.41 -3.49 8.40
N ASN A 132 0.39 -2.64 8.27
CA ASN A 132 -1.02 -2.95 8.45
C ASN A 132 -1.28 -3.71 9.77
N LYS A 133 -0.47 -3.44 10.80
CA LYS A 133 -0.61 -4.04 12.13
C LYS A 133 -1.19 -3.02 13.08
N TYR A 134 -2.12 -3.44 13.92
CA TYR A 134 -2.60 -2.65 15.06
C TYR A 134 -2.06 -3.21 16.38
N HIS A 135 -1.93 -2.32 17.35
CA HIS A 135 -1.23 -2.48 18.61
C HIS A 135 -2.02 -1.81 19.73
N TYR A 136 -1.75 -2.22 20.97
CA TYR A 136 -2.05 -1.38 22.13
C TYR A 136 -1.13 -0.14 22.17
N PRO A 137 -1.56 0.97 22.79
CA PRO A 137 -0.72 2.17 22.97
C PRO A 137 0.59 1.87 23.71
N ASP A 138 0.56 0.90 24.62
CA ASP A 138 1.72 0.50 25.43
C ASP A 138 2.69 -0.45 24.71
N CYS A 139 2.35 -0.90 23.51
CA CYS A 139 3.22 -1.80 22.77
C CYS A 139 4.56 -1.13 22.42
N ARG A 140 5.67 -1.83 22.63
CA ARG A 140 7.01 -1.35 22.24
C ARG A 140 7.08 -0.91 20.78
N TRP A 141 6.43 -1.66 19.89
CA TRP A 141 6.40 -1.39 18.46
C TRP A 141 5.56 -0.16 18.13
N ALA A 142 4.49 0.09 18.90
CA ALA A 142 3.66 1.29 18.75
C ALA A 142 4.46 2.57 19.02
N LYS A 143 5.30 2.57 20.06
CA LYS A 143 6.14 3.71 20.44
C LYS A 143 7.19 4.08 19.39
N THR A 144 7.55 3.13 18.53
CA THR A 144 8.52 3.32 17.43
C THR A 144 7.86 3.64 16.09
N ILE A 145 6.52 3.70 16.02
CA ILE A 145 5.84 4.06 14.77
C ILE A 145 6.09 5.54 14.49
N HIS A 146 6.56 5.83 13.28
CA HIS A 146 6.73 7.21 12.83
C HIS A 146 5.35 7.92 12.77
N PRO A 147 5.18 9.13 13.33
CA PRO A 147 3.88 9.79 13.43
C PRO A 147 3.20 9.97 12.07
N ALA A 148 3.96 10.23 11.01
CA ALA A 148 3.43 10.33 9.63
C ALA A 148 2.78 9.04 9.08
N ARG A 149 2.99 7.89 9.72
CA ARG A 149 2.44 6.57 9.33
C ARG A 149 1.57 5.97 10.44
N LEU A 150 1.36 6.70 11.53
CA LEU A 150 0.56 6.26 12.67
C LEU A 150 -0.92 6.51 12.39
N ARG A 151 -1.74 5.49 12.62
CA ARG A 151 -3.20 5.56 12.51
C ARG A 151 -3.82 5.13 13.82
N VAL A 152 -4.71 5.95 14.36
CA VAL A 152 -5.44 5.64 15.60
C VAL A 152 -6.82 5.10 15.24
N PHE A 153 -7.25 4.06 15.95
CA PHE A 153 -8.53 3.41 15.81
C PHE A 153 -9.29 3.46 17.13
N SER A 154 -10.59 3.70 17.03
CA SER A 154 -11.50 3.72 18.18
C SER A 154 -11.90 2.32 18.65
N SER A 155 -11.80 1.32 17.77
CA SER A 155 -12.22 -0.05 18.00
C SER A 155 -11.38 -1.04 17.19
N VAL A 156 -11.38 -2.31 17.60
CA VAL A 156 -10.76 -3.42 16.87
C VAL A 156 -11.50 -3.66 15.55
N SER A 157 -12.83 -3.57 15.56
CA SER A 157 -13.63 -3.76 14.34
C SER A 157 -13.26 -2.72 13.28
N GLU A 158 -13.05 -1.45 13.67
CA GLU A 158 -12.58 -0.41 12.75
C GLU A 158 -11.21 -0.75 12.13
N ALA A 159 -10.25 -1.19 12.95
CA ALA A 159 -8.92 -1.59 12.47
C ALA A 159 -9.02 -2.77 11.48
N ARG A 160 -9.83 -3.77 11.78
CA ARG A 160 -10.02 -4.94 10.93
C ARG A 160 -10.76 -4.63 9.63
N GLN A 161 -11.79 -3.79 9.69
CA GLN A 161 -12.49 -3.31 8.49
C GLN A 161 -11.55 -2.53 7.57
N ALA A 162 -10.58 -1.82 8.14
CA ALA A 162 -9.51 -1.17 7.39
C ALA A 162 -8.42 -2.13 6.88
N GLY A 163 -8.54 -3.45 7.11
CA GLY A 163 -7.59 -4.46 6.66
C GLY A 163 -6.38 -4.66 7.59
N TYR A 164 -6.42 -4.15 8.81
CA TYR A 164 -5.31 -4.30 9.75
C TYR A 164 -5.39 -5.63 10.53
N ILE A 165 -4.23 -6.19 10.82
CA ILE A 165 -4.05 -7.44 11.56
C ILE A 165 -3.51 -7.18 12.98
N PRO A 166 -3.87 -8.01 13.98
CA PRO A 166 -3.36 -7.86 15.34
C PRO A 166 -1.86 -8.07 15.38
N CYS A 167 -1.16 -7.25 16.16
CA CYS A 167 0.25 -7.48 16.44
C CYS A 167 0.44 -8.79 17.23
N PRO A 168 1.27 -9.74 16.78
CA PRO A 168 1.51 -11.00 17.49
C PRO A 168 2.26 -10.81 18.81
N THR A 169 2.94 -9.69 19.01
CA THR A 169 3.74 -9.39 20.22
C THR A 169 2.89 -8.85 21.36
N CYS A 170 1.96 -7.92 21.08
CA CYS A 170 1.07 -7.38 22.11
C CYS A 170 -0.33 -8.01 22.13
N GLN A 171 -0.60 -8.91 21.17
CA GLN A 171 -1.80 -9.74 21.08
C GLN A 171 -3.09 -8.97 21.43
N PRO A 172 -3.38 -7.86 20.72
CA PRO A 172 -4.62 -7.14 20.94
C PRO A 172 -5.81 -8.03 20.55
N PRO A 173 -7.02 -7.73 21.08
CA PRO A 173 -8.16 -8.59 20.88
C PRO A 173 -8.54 -8.58 19.42
N LYS A 174 -9.06 -9.70 18.91
CA LYS A 174 -9.42 -9.85 17.49
C LYS A 174 -10.83 -9.33 17.19
N ALA A 175 -11.66 -9.15 18.19
CA ALA A 175 -12.98 -8.56 18.08
C ALA A 175 -13.15 -7.54 19.19
N ASP A 176 -14.10 -6.62 19.02
CA ASP A 176 -14.55 -5.77 20.11
C ASP A 176 -15.33 -6.66 21.07
N GLU A 177 -14.63 -7.26 22.03
CA GLU A 177 -15.24 -7.99 23.13
C GLU A 177 -15.95 -6.97 24.04
N PRO A 178 -17.28 -6.99 24.17
CA PRO A 178 -17.99 -6.15 25.11
C PRO A 178 -17.71 -6.70 26.51
N ASN A 179 -16.71 -6.15 27.18
CA ASN A 179 -16.40 -6.30 28.61
C ASN A 179 -17.05 -7.52 29.31
N SER A 180 -16.56 -8.73 29.05
CA SER A 180 -17.03 -9.97 29.69
C SER A 180 -16.20 -10.36 30.93
N ARG A 181 -15.43 -9.42 31.53
CA ARG A 181 -14.66 -9.66 32.77
C ARG A 181 -15.19 -8.86 33.95
N GLY A 182 -16.44 -9.11 34.31
CA GLY A 182 -17.11 -8.49 35.46
C GLY A 182 -18.17 -9.39 36.08
N ALA A 183 -17.91 -10.70 36.21
CA ALA A 183 -18.69 -11.61 37.03
C ALA A 183 -17.82 -12.81 37.39
N GLU A 184 -17.06 -12.68 38.48
CA GLU A 184 -16.70 -13.75 39.43
C GLU A 184 -16.34 -13.10 40.78
#